data_AF-R1GG25-F1
#
_entry.id   AF-R1GG25-F1
#
_cell.length_a   1.000
_cell.length_b   1.000
_cell.length_c   1.000
_cell.angle_alpha   90.00
_cell.angle_beta   90.00
_cell.angle_gamma   90.00
#
_symmetry.space_group_name_H-M   'P 1'
#
loop_
_entity.id
_entity.type
_entity.pdbx_description
1 polymer ?
#
loop_
_entity_poly.entity_id
_entity_poly.type
_entity_poly.pdbx_seq_one_letter_code
_entity_poly.pdbx_strand_id
1 'polypeptide(L)'
;MISIMADVMQTSGVLGSQDEGVLDSFYHNLLGNPRIREFCENSQREMKALDAAFLPLFNRVIMSAAGSPAYLKAIHLRLKYLGAYLFEDPPQYLRVETVRARTASFREYLSLAEIALRTARHETENPAHRLSLQCGLTWNLFLLAFFCRDPLARDEAILMLKDYPGQDGLWNTRSLYVLALRNRGVEQANAVEGTSTEQWQRLWRREFVFEDGGERIVFRYLERDGVTGQWQSVEEAAEVQAESEDVCWKRQPLIGSGGLLMADLYTAESSIV
;
A
#
# COMPACT_ATOMS: atom_id res chain seq x y z
N MET A 1 -14.60 15.58 19.07
CA MET A 1 -13.43 14.72 19.37
C MET A 1 -12.49 14.84 18.18
N ILE A 2 -11.30 15.41 18.36
CA ILE A 2 -10.32 15.56 17.26
C ILE A 2 -9.78 14.16 16.93
N SER A 3 -9.67 13.82 15.64
CA SER A 3 -9.10 12.54 15.20
C SER A 3 -7.63 12.45 15.61
N ILE A 4 -7.10 11.24 15.83
CA ILE A 4 -5.68 11.08 16.25
C ILE A 4 -4.73 11.71 15.22
N MET A 5 -5.04 11.56 13.92
CA MET A 5 -4.24 12.17 12.86
C MET A 5 -4.23 13.70 12.97
N ALA A 6 -5.39 14.33 13.15
CA ALA A 6 -5.47 15.79 13.26
C ALA A 6 -4.74 16.32 14.51
N ASP A 7 -4.82 15.60 15.63
CA ASP A 7 -4.10 15.92 16.87
C ASP A 7 -2.57 15.83 16.67
N VAL A 8 -2.07 14.75 16.05
CA VAL A 8 -0.65 14.58 15.74
C VAL A 8 -0.16 15.64 14.74
N MET A 9 -0.95 15.96 13.72
CA MET A 9 -0.60 17.00 12.74
C MET A 9 -0.50 18.39 13.38
N GLN A 10 -1.45 18.75 14.25
CA GLN A 10 -1.46 20.05 14.93
C GLN A 10 -0.29 20.20 15.92
N THR A 11 0.11 19.12 16.58
CA THR A 11 1.14 19.15 17.64
C THR A 11 2.57 18.92 17.13
N SER A 12 2.74 18.36 15.94
CA SER A 12 4.06 18.01 15.38
C SER A 12 4.77 19.18 14.70
N GLY A 13 4.08 20.28 14.40
CA GLY A 13 4.64 21.37 13.59
C GLY A 13 4.88 21.00 12.13
N VAL A 14 4.27 19.89 11.66
CA VAL A 14 4.47 19.36 10.30
C VAL A 14 3.82 20.21 9.21
N LEU A 15 2.78 20.99 9.58
CA LEU A 15 2.02 21.81 8.64
C LEU A 15 2.91 22.90 8.04
N GLY A 16 3.13 22.85 6.73
CA GLY A 16 3.97 23.80 6.00
C GLY A 16 5.48 23.64 6.21
N SER A 17 5.93 22.63 6.98
CA SER A 17 7.35 22.39 7.21
C SER A 17 7.97 21.57 6.08
N GLN A 18 9.17 21.98 5.65
CA GLN A 18 10.04 21.23 4.74
C GLN A 18 11.23 20.61 5.47
N ASP A 19 11.33 20.79 6.79
CA ASP A 19 12.43 20.28 7.60
C ASP A 19 12.34 18.76 7.77
N GLU A 20 13.33 18.02 7.24
CA GLU A 20 13.34 16.56 7.26
C GLU A 20 13.22 15.98 8.68
N GLY A 21 13.83 16.62 9.69
CA GLY A 21 13.77 16.17 11.07
C GLY A 21 12.36 16.30 11.67
N VAL A 22 11.64 17.38 11.33
CA VAL A 22 10.22 17.55 11.70
C VAL A 22 9.37 16.48 11.04
N LEU A 23 9.61 16.20 9.76
CA LEU A 23 8.84 15.23 9.00
C LEU A 23 9.06 13.79 9.47
N ASP A 24 10.30 13.42 9.79
CA ASP A 24 10.62 12.11 10.36
C ASP A 24 10.03 11.96 11.76
N SER A 25 10.09 13.01 12.57
CA SER A 25 9.47 13.03 13.90
C SER A 25 7.95 12.85 13.80
N PHE A 26 7.30 13.45 12.80
CA PHE A 26 5.88 13.27 12.54
C PHE A 26 5.52 11.80 12.31
N TYR A 27 6.21 11.09 11.40
CA TYR A 27 5.94 9.67 11.16
C TYR A 27 6.19 8.81 12.40
N HIS A 28 7.29 9.05 13.12
CA HIS A 28 7.57 8.32 14.36
C HIS A 28 6.46 8.53 15.41
N ASN A 29 6.01 9.77 15.60
CA ASN A 29 4.97 10.11 16.56
C ASN A 29 3.60 9.55 16.15
N LEU A 30 3.29 9.53 14.86
CA LEU A 30 2.05 8.97 14.33
C LEU A 30 2.03 7.45 14.49
N LEU A 31 3.03 6.74 13.94
CA LEU A 31 3.10 5.27 13.99
C LEU A 31 3.33 4.75 15.42
N GLY A 32 4.02 5.52 16.24
CA GLY A 32 4.28 5.24 17.66
C GLY A 32 3.18 5.69 18.62
N ASN A 33 2.10 6.32 18.12
CA ASN A 33 1.07 6.92 18.96
C ASN A 33 0.43 5.87 19.90
N PRO A 34 0.43 6.08 21.23
CA PRO A 34 -0.09 5.11 22.19
C PRO A 34 -1.54 4.69 21.95
N ARG A 35 -2.39 5.61 21.49
CA ARG A 35 -3.81 5.33 21.23
C ARG A 35 -4.00 4.43 19.99
N ILE A 36 -3.20 4.66 18.94
CA ILE A 36 -3.20 3.81 17.75
C ILE A 36 -2.65 2.43 18.11
N ARG A 37 -1.56 2.38 18.88
CA ARG A 37 -0.96 1.12 19.35
C ARG A 37 -1.94 0.29 20.17
N GLU A 38 -2.58 0.88 21.16
CA GLU A 38 -3.58 0.17 21.98
C GLU A 38 -4.73 -0.38 21.12
N PHE A 39 -5.25 0.42 20.19
CA PHE A 39 -6.30 -0.02 19.28
C PHE A 39 -5.84 -1.19 18.40
N CYS A 40 -4.66 -1.09 17.77
CA CYS A 40 -4.11 -2.13 16.91
C CYS A 40 -3.77 -3.40 17.70
N GLU A 41 -3.22 -3.29 18.91
CA GLU A 41 -2.94 -4.45 19.78
C GLU A 41 -4.22 -5.20 20.16
N ASN A 42 -5.30 -4.48 20.46
CA ASN A 42 -6.61 -5.07 20.71
C ASN A 42 -7.20 -5.71 19.44
N SER A 43 -7.18 -5.01 18.32
CA SER A 43 -7.63 -5.53 17.01
C SER A 43 -6.88 -6.82 16.63
N GLN A 44 -5.56 -6.83 16.77
CA GLN A 44 -4.71 -7.99 16.48
C GLN A 44 -5.03 -9.19 17.40
N ARG A 45 -5.42 -8.95 18.65
CA ARG A 45 -5.87 -10.01 19.56
C ARG A 45 -7.15 -10.67 19.05
N GLU A 46 -8.14 -9.87 18.67
CA GLU A 46 -9.41 -10.36 18.12
C GLU A 46 -9.20 -11.07 16.79
N MET A 47 -8.35 -10.54 15.91
CA MET A 47 -8.01 -11.17 14.63
C MET A 47 -7.33 -12.53 14.82
N LYS A 48 -6.45 -12.68 15.82
CA LYS A 48 -5.86 -14.00 16.14
C LYS A 48 -6.89 -14.99 16.67
N ALA A 49 -7.85 -14.53 17.48
CA ALA A 49 -8.92 -15.38 17.97
C ALA A 49 -9.85 -15.84 16.83
N LEU A 50 -10.20 -14.92 15.93
CA LEU A 50 -10.97 -15.21 14.71
C LEU A 50 -10.26 -16.23 13.83
N ASP A 51 -8.94 -16.06 13.63
CA ASP A 51 -8.14 -17.01 12.85
C ASP A 51 -8.13 -18.41 13.45
N ALA A 52 -7.88 -18.51 14.76
CA ALA A 52 -7.89 -19.79 15.46
C ALA A 52 -9.23 -20.53 15.32
N ALA A 53 -10.34 -19.79 15.32
CA ALA A 53 -11.68 -20.35 15.12
C ALA A 53 -11.97 -20.72 13.65
N PHE A 54 -11.51 -19.91 12.69
CA PHE A 54 -11.82 -20.08 11.27
C PHE A 54 -10.90 -21.07 10.55
N LEU A 55 -9.63 -21.16 10.96
CA LEU A 55 -8.61 -21.95 10.27
C LEU A 55 -8.98 -23.44 10.10
N PRO A 56 -9.58 -24.14 11.08
CA PRO A 56 -10.02 -25.52 10.88
C PRO A 56 -11.08 -25.67 9.78
N LEU A 57 -12.01 -24.71 9.68
CA LEU A 57 -13.03 -24.70 8.63
C LEU A 57 -12.39 -24.41 7.28
N PHE A 58 -11.52 -23.41 7.21
CA PHE A 58 -10.77 -23.09 6.00
C PHE A 58 -10.01 -24.30 5.46
N ASN A 59 -9.24 -24.98 6.32
CA ASN A 59 -8.46 -26.16 5.95
C ASN A 59 -9.36 -27.30 5.45
N ARG A 60 -10.51 -27.52 6.07
CA ARG A 60 -11.47 -28.54 5.59
C ARG A 60 -12.01 -28.22 4.20
N VAL A 61 -12.33 -26.94 3.94
CA VAL A 61 -12.89 -26.50 2.67
C VAL A 61 -11.83 -26.49 1.57
N ILE A 62 -10.60 -26.06 1.85
CA ILE A 62 -9.51 -26.04 0.85
C ILE A 62 -9.08 -27.45 0.41
N MET A 63 -9.28 -28.46 1.27
CA MET A 63 -9.06 -29.87 0.95
C MET A 63 -10.23 -30.52 0.16
N SER A 64 -11.32 -29.79 -0.08
CA SER A 64 -12.46 -30.28 -0.85
C SER A 64 -12.26 -30.04 -2.36
N ALA A 65 -13.29 -30.33 -3.18
CA ALA A 65 -13.21 -30.12 -4.63
C ALA A 65 -12.86 -28.67 -4.98
N ALA A 66 -11.70 -28.48 -5.62
CA ALA A 66 -11.23 -27.19 -6.11
C ALA A 66 -12.25 -26.58 -7.08
N GLY A 67 -12.43 -25.26 -7.01
CA GLY A 67 -13.37 -24.51 -7.86
C GLY A 67 -14.83 -24.60 -7.44
N SER A 68 -15.18 -25.35 -6.38
CA SER A 68 -16.55 -25.28 -5.83
C SER A 68 -16.87 -23.89 -5.26
N PRO A 69 -18.14 -23.47 -5.23
CA PRO A 69 -18.52 -22.18 -4.62
C PRO A 69 -18.09 -22.03 -3.16
N ALA A 70 -18.04 -23.14 -2.41
CA ALA A 70 -17.55 -23.15 -1.03
C ALA A 70 -16.04 -22.90 -0.96
N TYR A 71 -15.27 -23.51 -1.86
CA TYR A 71 -13.83 -23.32 -2.01
C TYR A 71 -13.49 -21.85 -2.29
N LEU A 72 -14.15 -21.23 -3.26
CA LEU A 72 -13.92 -19.82 -3.61
C LEU A 72 -14.31 -18.86 -2.48
N LYS A 73 -15.43 -19.13 -1.79
CA LYS A 73 -15.84 -18.35 -0.61
C LYS A 73 -14.80 -18.44 0.51
N ALA A 74 -14.24 -19.62 0.77
CA ALA A 74 -13.20 -19.78 1.77
C ALA A 74 -11.93 -19.00 1.41
N ILE A 75 -11.51 -19.02 0.15
CA ILE A 75 -10.39 -18.20 -0.36
C ILE A 75 -10.67 -16.71 -0.15
N HIS A 76 -11.84 -16.21 -0.57
CA HIS A 76 -12.19 -14.80 -0.41
C HIS A 76 -12.22 -14.37 1.06
N LEU A 77 -12.80 -15.18 1.95
CA LEU A 77 -12.79 -14.88 3.39
C LEU A 77 -11.37 -14.86 3.96
N ARG A 78 -10.49 -15.78 3.54
CA ARG A 78 -9.10 -15.80 3.95
C ARG A 78 -8.32 -14.58 3.43
N LEU A 79 -8.57 -14.15 2.18
CA LEU A 79 -7.99 -12.93 1.62
C LEU A 79 -8.44 -11.68 2.38
N LYS A 80 -9.72 -11.60 2.77
CA LYS A 80 -10.23 -10.49 3.60
C LYS A 80 -9.59 -10.46 4.98
N TYR A 81 -9.47 -11.62 5.62
CA TYR A 81 -8.76 -11.76 6.88
C TYR A 81 -7.32 -11.28 6.76
N LEU A 82 -6.56 -11.81 5.80
CA LEU A 82 -5.15 -11.47 5.60
C LEU A 82 -4.98 -10.00 5.25
N GLY A 83 -5.85 -9.41 4.43
CA GLY A 83 -5.82 -7.98 4.11
C GLY A 83 -5.93 -7.11 5.36
N ALA A 84 -6.95 -7.35 6.20
CA ALA A 84 -7.10 -6.63 7.46
C ALA A 84 -5.92 -6.89 8.41
N TYR A 85 -5.47 -8.14 8.52
CA TYR A 85 -4.40 -8.53 9.43
C TYR A 85 -3.03 -7.93 9.07
N LEU A 86 -2.74 -7.83 7.76
CA LEU A 86 -1.44 -7.38 7.26
C LEU A 86 -1.35 -5.87 7.12
N PHE A 87 -2.43 -5.19 6.74
CA PHE A 87 -2.34 -3.78 6.34
C PHE A 87 -2.93 -2.82 7.38
N GLU A 88 -3.87 -3.26 8.22
CA GLU A 88 -4.54 -2.44 9.24
C GLU A 88 -3.82 -2.47 10.60
N ASP A 89 -2.48 -2.45 10.57
CA ASP A 89 -1.63 -2.36 11.76
C ASP A 89 -0.51 -1.33 11.51
N PRO A 90 -0.82 -0.02 11.46
CA PRO A 90 0.18 1.02 11.20
C PRO A 90 1.43 0.97 12.11
N PRO A 91 1.33 0.68 13.43
CA PRO A 91 2.49 0.57 14.30
C PRO A 91 3.55 -0.44 13.82
N GLN A 92 3.17 -1.46 13.04
CA GLN A 92 4.12 -2.42 12.48
C GLN A 92 5.16 -1.73 11.58
N TYR A 93 4.80 -0.63 10.92
CA TYR A 93 5.67 0.07 9.99
C TYR A 93 6.75 0.88 10.71
N LEU A 94 6.71 1.03 12.04
CA LEU A 94 7.76 1.71 12.80
C LEU A 94 9.11 0.97 12.72
N ARG A 95 9.08 -0.36 12.50
CA ARG A 95 10.29 -1.19 12.47
C ARG A 95 10.27 -2.14 11.28
N VAL A 96 11.33 -2.09 10.47
CA VAL A 96 11.46 -2.92 9.26
C VAL A 96 11.47 -4.42 9.60
N GLU A 97 11.97 -4.82 10.78
CA GLU A 97 11.98 -6.21 11.22
C GLU A 97 10.57 -6.76 11.41
N THR A 98 9.65 -5.94 11.94
CA THR A 98 8.25 -6.34 12.14
C THR A 98 7.59 -6.62 10.80
N VAL A 99 7.83 -5.77 9.79
CA VAL A 99 7.32 -5.99 8.43
C VAL A 99 7.93 -7.22 7.78
N ARG A 100 9.24 -7.44 7.93
CA ARG A 100 9.93 -8.65 7.44
C ARG A 100 9.36 -9.93 8.05
N ALA A 101 9.01 -9.90 9.33
CA ALA A 101 8.41 -11.06 10.01
C ALA A 101 7.04 -11.47 9.41
N ARG A 102 6.37 -10.58 8.67
CA ARG A 102 5.09 -10.85 7.98
C ARG A 102 5.24 -11.53 6.60
N THR A 103 6.46 -11.77 6.13
CA THR A 103 6.73 -12.29 4.77
C THR A 103 5.96 -13.57 4.44
N ALA A 104 5.81 -14.50 5.39
CA ALA A 104 5.05 -15.73 5.16
C ALA A 104 3.56 -15.45 4.86
N SER A 105 2.94 -14.53 5.60
CA SER A 105 1.56 -14.12 5.39
C SER A 105 1.37 -13.33 4.09
N PHE A 106 2.36 -12.54 3.69
CA PHE A 106 2.38 -11.89 2.38
C PHE A 106 2.37 -12.92 1.23
N ARG A 107 3.19 -13.97 1.33
CA ARG A 107 3.21 -15.05 0.33
C ARG A 107 1.94 -15.88 0.31
N GLU A 108 1.35 -16.12 1.49
CA GLU A 108 0.02 -16.74 1.59
C GLU A 108 -1.03 -15.90 0.85
N TYR A 109 -1.04 -14.58 1.07
CA TYR A 109 -1.94 -13.66 0.39
C TYR A 109 -1.80 -13.78 -1.14
N LEU A 110 -0.57 -13.72 -1.65
CA LEU A 110 -0.29 -13.80 -3.09
C LEU A 110 -0.77 -15.14 -3.68
N SER A 111 -0.49 -16.25 -2.99
CA SER A 111 -0.92 -17.59 -3.43
C SER A 111 -2.44 -17.68 -3.57
N LEU A 112 -3.18 -17.12 -2.60
CA LEU A 112 -4.64 -17.12 -2.61
C LEU A 112 -5.21 -16.13 -3.64
N ALA A 113 -4.57 -14.97 -3.80
CA ALA A 113 -4.95 -13.96 -4.78
C ALA A 113 -4.78 -14.52 -6.20
N GLU A 114 -3.71 -15.27 -6.46
CA GLU A 114 -3.48 -15.93 -7.74
C GLU A 114 -4.64 -16.88 -8.10
N ILE A 115 -5.08 -17.70 -7.15
CA ILE A 115 -6.20 -18.63 -7.36
C ILE A 115 -7.49 -17.86 -7.66
N ALA A 116 -7.77 -16.78 -6.91
CA ALA A 116 -8.94 -15.94 -7.13
C ALA A 116 -8.93 -15.29 -8.51
N LEU A 117 -7.78 -14.73 -8.93
CA LEU A 117 -7.61 -14.10 -10.24
C LEU A 117 -7.73 -15.09 -11.39
N ARG A 118 -7.11 -16.27 -11.28
CA ARG A 118 -7.24 -17.33 -12.31
C ARG A 118 -8.69 -17.77 -12.46
N THR A 119 -9.41 -17.95 -11.35
CA THR A 119 -10.83 -18.34 -11.38
C THR A 119 -11.67 -17.27 -12.08
N ALA A 120 -11.48 -16.00 -11.71
CA ALA A 120 -12.22 -14.91 -12.33
C ALA A 120 -11.94 -14.74 -13.84
N ARG A 121 -10.72 -15.07 -14.30
CA ARG A 121 -10.36 -15.12 -15.72
C ARG A 121 -10.96 -16.31 -16.49
N HIS A 122 -11.38 -17.36 -15.81
CA HIS A 122 -12.08 -18.48 -16.44
C HIS A 122 -13.59 -18.26 -16.49
N GLU A 123 -14.18 -17.54 -15.53
CA GLU A 123 -15.63 -17.27 -15.47
C GLU A 123 -16.08 -16.06 -16.32
N THR A 124 -15.18 -15.50 -17.14
CA THR A 124 -15.27 -14.16 -17.76
C THR A 124 -16.05 -14.07 -19.08
N GLU A 125 -16.83 -15.09 -19.45
CA GLU A 125 -17.75 -14.96 -20.59
C GLU A 125 -18.84 -13.89 -20.36
N ASN A 126 -19.12 -13.54 -19.09
CA ASN A 126 -20.03 -12.45 -18.73
C ASN A 126 -19.26 -11.24 -18.14
N PRO A 127 -19.28 -10.06 -18.80
CA PRO A 127 -18.69 -8.83 -18.29
C PRO A 127 -19.17 -8.42 -16.89
N ALA A 128 -20.39 -8.79 -16.48
CA ALA A 128 -20.91 -8.51 -15.15
C ALA A 128 -20.19 -9.29 -14.03
N HIS A 129 -19.57 -10.44 -14.33
CA HIS A 129 -18.77 -11.20 -13.35
C HIS A 129 -17.41 -10.55 -13.06
N ARG A 130 -16.96 -9.61 -13.89
CA ARG A 130 -15.76 -8.78 -13.62
C ARG A 130 -15.95 -7.89 -12.39
N LEU A 131 -17.20 -7.53 -12.04
CA LEU A 131 -17.52 -6.80 -10.81
C LEU A 131 -17.32 -7.63 -9.53
N SER A 132 -17.34 -8.97 -9.58
CA SER A 132 -17.27 -9.79 -8.36
C SER A 132 -15.87 -9.87 -7.74
N LEU A 133 -14.84 -9.35 -8.41
CA LEU A 133 -13.48 -9.20 -7.88
C LEU A 133 -13.30 -7.93 -7.03
N GLN A 134 -14.39 -7.19 -6.74
CA GLN A 134 -14.44 -5.99 -5.90
C GLN A 134 -14.20 -6.29 -4.40
N CYS A 135 -13.11 -7.01 -4.10
CA CYS A 135 -12.70 -7.32 -2.74
C CYS A 135 -11.54 -6.44 -2.27
N GLY A 136 -11.20 -5.35 -2.97
CA GLY A 136 -10.03 -4.53 -2.63
C GLY A 136 -8.73 -5.29 -2.82
N LEU A 137 -8.71 -6.30 -3.70
CA LEU A 137 -7.52 -7.11 -3.97
C LEU A 137 -6.44 -6.27 -4.60
N THR A 138 -6.81 -5.37 -5.52
CA THR A 138 -5.86 -4.47 -6.19
C THR A 138 -5.15 -3.55 -5.20
N TRP A 139 -5.90 -2.98 -4.25
CA TRP A 139 -5.34 -2.15 -3.19
C TRP A 139 -4.36 -2.93 -2.32
N ASN A 140 -4.73 -4.15 -1.90
CA ASN A 140 -3.86 -5.00 -1.09
C ASN A 140 -2.61 -5.47 -1.85
N LEU A 141 -2.74 -5.83 -3.13
CA LEU A 141 -1.60 -6.16 -4.00
C LEU A 141 -0.66 -4.96 -4.14
N PHE A 142 -1.22 -3.76 -4.30
CA PHE A 142 -0.46 -2.51 -4.31
C PHE A 142 0.28 -2.27 -2.98
N LEU A 143 -0.40 -2.41 -1.84
CA LEU A 143 0.23 -2.29 -0.52
C LEU A 143 1.33 -3.35 -0.33
N LEU A 144 1.13 -4.58 -0.79
CA LEU A 144 2.15 -5.62 -0.83
C LEU A 144 3.38 -5.17 -1.62
N ALA A 145 3.19 -4.67 -2.84
CA ALA A 145 4.27 -4.15 -3.68
C ALA A 145 5.01 -2.96 -3.05
N PHE A 146 4.33 -2.17 -2.22
CA PHE A 146 4.90 -1.00 -1.55
C PHE A 146 5.62 -1.30 -0.23
N PHE A 147 5.04 -2.14 0.62
CA PHE A 147 5.46 -2.29 2.01
C PHE A 147 6.14 -3.63 2.29
N CYS A 148 5.84 -4.71 1.55
CA CYS A 148 6.49 -6.01 1.76
C CYS A 148 8.01 -5.90 1.59
N ARG A 149 8.79 -6.54 2.46
CA ARG A 149 10.26 -6.46 2.47
C ARG A 149 10.96 -7.64 1.80
N ASP A 150 10.20 -8.50 1.14
CA ASP A 150 10.69 -9.57 0.27
C ASP A 150 10.59 -9.12 -1.20
N PRO A 151 11.71 -8.92 -1.91
CA PRO A 151 11.70 -8.44 -3.30
C PRO A 151 10.91 -9.34 -4.26
N LEU A 152 10.98 -10.65 -4.06
CA LEU A 152 10.27 -11.61 -4.91
C LEU A 152 8.74 -11.50 -4.74
N ALA A 153 8.26 -11.45 -3.50
CA ALA A 153 6.83 -11.23 -3.23
C ALA A 153 6.34 -9.87 -3.78
N ARG A 154 7.18 -8.83 -3.77
CA ARG A 154 6.82 -7.54 -4.38
C ARG A 154 6.71 -7.63 -5.90
N ASP A 155 7.68 -8.25 -6.55
CA ASP A 155 7.67 -8.43 -8.00
C ASP A 155 6.46 -9.28 -8.44
N GLU A 156 6.12 -10.31 -7.68
CA GLU A 156 4.90 -11.11 -7.89
C GLU A 156 3.62 -10.26 -7.77
N ALA A 157 3.51 -9.42 -6.74
CA ALA A 157 2.38 -8.51 -6.58
C ALA A 157 2.25 -7.52 -7.75
N ILE A 158 3.38 -6.99 -8.25
CA ILE A 158 3.42 -6.09 -9.42
C ILE A 158 2.92 -6.80 -10.67
N LEU A 159 3.33 -8.06 -10.90
CA LEU A 159 2.85 -8.86 -12.02
C LEU A 159 1.34 -9.15 -11.93
N MET A 160 0.85 -9.48 -10.73
CA MET A 160 -0.59 -9.70 -10.51
C MET A 160 -1.41 -8.43 -10.77
N LEU A 161 -0.89 -7.25 -10.43
CA LEU A 161 -1.51 -5.96 -10.78
C LEU A 161 -1.50 -5.72 -12.29
N LYS A 162 -0.39 -6.01 -12.97
CA LYS A 162 -0.28 -5.88 -14.43
C LYS A 162 -1.39 -6.66 -15.12
N ASP A 163 -1.59 -7.90 -14.70
CA ASP A 163 -2.49 -8.82 -15.37
C ASP A 163 -3.91 -8.82 -14.76
N TYR A 164 -4.23 -7.89 -13.86
CA TYR A 164 -5.52 -7.89 -13.18
C TYR A 164 -6.69 -7.67 -14.16
N PRO A 165 -7.77 -8.47 -14.12
CA PRO A 165 -8.83 -8.40 -15.11
C PRO A 165 -9.84 -7.27 -14.79
N GLY A 166 -9.45 -6.02 -15.01
CA GLY A 166 -10.34 -4.85 -14.93
C GLY A 166 -10.00 -3.86 -13.80
N GLN A 167 -11.02 -3.15 -13.32
CA GLN A 167 -10.94 -2.19 -12.20
C GLN A 167 -11.58 -2.76 -10.94
N ASP A 168 -11.14 -2.27 -9.78
CA ASP A 168 -11.60 -2.72 -8.46
C ASP A 168 -12.21 -1.54 -7.70
N GLY A 169 -13.52 -1.37 -7.86
CA GLY A 169 -14.25 -0.22 -7.31
C GLY A 169 -13.76 1.09 -7.90
N LEU A 170 -13.37 2.03 -7.04
CA LEU A 170 -12.82 3.35 -7.43
C LEU A 170 -11.33 3.28 -7.81
N TRP A 171 -10.67 2.12 -7.62
CA TRP A 171 -9.25 1.99 -7.86
C TRP A 171 -8.96 1.65 -9.31
N ASN A 172 -8.29 2.57 -10.01
CA ASN A 172 -7.71 2.30 -11.31
C ASN A 172 -6.50 1.36 -11.15
N THR A 173 -6.72 0.09 -11.45
CA THR A 173 -5.71 -0.96 -11.26
C THR A 173 -4.46 -0.74 -12.11
N ARG A 174 -4.60 -0.14 -13.30
CA ARG A 174 -3.47 0.23 -14.15
C ARG A 174 -2.60 1.28 -13.46
N SER A 175 -3.21 2.26 -12.83
CA SER A 175 -2.50 3.33 -12.12
C SER A 175 -1.77 2.78 -10.90
N LEU A 176 -2.39 1.85 -10.15
CA LEU A 176 -1.74 1.13 -9.07
C LEU A 176 -0.52 0.31 -9.57
N TYR A 177 -0.66 -0.41 -10.68
CA TYR A 177 0.45 -1.14 -11.31
C TYR A 177 1.61 -0.21 -11.69
N VAL A 178 1.31 0.88 -12.40
CA VAL A 178 2.30 1.85 -12.89
C VAL A 178 3.07 2.48 -11.72
N LEU A 179 2.37 2.86 -10.66
CA LEU A 179 2.98 3.40 -9.45
C LEU A 179 3.83 2.35 -8.72
N ALA A 180 3.34 1.11 -8.59
CA ALA A 180 4.10 0.00 -8.00
C ALA A 180 5.39 -0.31 -8.77
N LEU A 181 5.33 -0.27 -10.11
CA LEU A 181 6.49 -0.43 -10.96
C LEU A 181 7.50 0.71 -10.78
N ARG A 182 7.05 1.97 -10.67
CA ARG A 182 7.96 3.10 -10.39
C ARG A 182 8.60 2.99 -9.01
N ASN A 183 7.81 2.62 -8.00
CA ASN A 183 8.29 2.41 -6.64
C ASN A 183 9.37 1.31 -6.56
N ARG A 184 9.28 0.25 -7.37
CA ARG A 184 10.34 -0.77 -7.46
C ARG A 184 11.70 -0.14 -7.80
N GLY A 185 11.74 0.83 -8.71
CA GLY A 185 12.95 1.58 -9.05
C GLY A 185 13.46 2.45 -7.89
N VAL A 186 12.55 3.14 -7.19
CA VAL A 186 12.89 3.93 -5.98
C VAL A 186 13.50 3.05 -4.90
N GLU A 187 12.93 1.87 -4.69
CA GLU A 187 13.41 0.88 -3.72
C GLU A 187 14.80 0.35 -4.08
N GLN A 188 15.06 0.10 -5.35
CA GLN A 188 16.39 -0.32 -5.82
C GLN A 188 17.43 0.78 -5.62
N ALA A 189 17.11 2.04 -5.97
CA ALA A 189 18.00 3.17 -5.77
C ALA A 189 18.29 3.43 -4.29
N ASN A 190 17.28 3.32 -3.42
CA ASN A 190 17.42 3.46 -1.97
C ASN A 190 18.27 2.34 -1.34
N ALA A 191 18.19 1.11 -1.86
CA ALA A 191 18.92 -0.03 -1.32
C ALA A 191 20.45 0.03 -1.52
N VAL A 192 20.96 0.98 -2.31
CA VAL A 192 22.40 1.10 -2.63
C VAL A 192 23.23 1.51 -1.41
N GLU A 193 22.64 2.22 -0.44
CA GLU A 193 23.36 2.68 0.75
C GLU A 193 22.53 2.74 2.04
N GLY A 194 23.23 2.85 3.16
CA GLY A 194 22.64 2.93 4.49
C GLY A 194 22.27 1.57 5.08
N THR A 195 21.87 1.59 6.33
CA THR A 195 21.31 0.46 7.07
C THR A 195 19.87 0.17 6.63
N SER A 196 19.35 -1.01 6.96
CA SER A 196 17.94 -1.32 6.64
C SER A 196 16.94 -0.39 7.32
N THR A 197 17.31 0.20 8.47
CA THR A 197 16.48 1.17 9.18
C THR A 197 16.44 2.50 8.45
N GLU A 198 17.60 3.05 8.06
CA GLU A 198 17.67 4.30 7.30
C GLU A 198 16.96 4.16 5.95
N GLN A 199 17.20 3.06 5.24
CA GLN A 199 16.50 2.74 3.99
C GLN A 199 14.98 2.72 4.20
N TRP A 200 14.51 2.11 5.30
CA TRP A 200 13.08 2.03 5.58
C TRP A 200 12.45 3.39 5.93
N GLN A 201 13.15 4.21 6.71
CA GLN A 201 12.72 5.57 7.03
C GLN A 201 12.60 6.44 5.79
N ARG A 202 13.57 6.37 4.85
CA ARG A 202 13.46 7.08 3.57
C ARG A 202 12.23 6.66 2.77
N LEU A 203 11.81 5.40 2.87
CA LEU A 203 10.62 4.88 2.21
C LEU A 203 9.30 5.31 2.88
N TRP A 204 9.30 5.83 4.11
CA TRP A 204 8.10 6.46 4.70
C TRP A 204 7.74 7.75 4.00
N ARG A 205 8.72 8.40 3.37
CA ARG A 205 8.59 9.65 2.62
C ARG A 205 7.93 9.47 1.24
N ARG A 206 7.46 8.25 0.94
CA ARG A 206 6.69 7.94 -0.26
C ARG A 206 5.27 8.43 -0.05
N GLU A 207 4.86 9.40 -0.85
CA GLU A 207 3.50 9.90 -0.89
C GLU A 207 3.00 9.89 -2.33
N PHE A 208 1.72 9.59 -2.54
CA PHE A 208 1.15 9.55 -3.88
C PHE A 208 -0.28 10.07 -3.87
N VAL A 209 -0.68 10.65 -5.01
CA VAL A 209 -2.03 11.12 -5.27
C VAL A 209 -2.47 10.58 -6.63
N PHE A 210 -3.69 10.07 -6.69
CA PHE A 210 -4.36 9.73 -7.94
C PHE A 210 -5.30 10.87 -8.31
N GLU A 211 -4.96 11.59 -9.36
CA GLU A 211 -5.76 12.67 -9.94
C GLU A 211 -6.66 12.10 -11.04
N ASP A 212 -7.78 12.76 -11.32
CA ASP A 212 -8.68 12.44 -12.43
C ASP A 212 -9.10 10.96 -12.51
N GLY A 213 -9.51 10.38 -11.36
CA GLY A 213 -9.91 8.97 -11.31
C GLY A 213 -8.78 7.98 -11.56
N GLY A 214 -7.53 8.42 -11.43
CA GLY A 214 -6.32 7.64 -11.67
C GLY A 214 -5.73 7.82 -13.06
N GLU A 215 -6.27 8.68 -13.92
CA GLU A 215 -5.66 9.02 -15.21
C GLU A 215 -4.30 9.72 -15.03
N ARG A 216 -4.07 10.36 -13.88
CA ARG A 216 -2.81 10.98 -13.56
C ARG A 216 -2.33 10.57 -12.17
N ILE A 217 -1.05 10.27 -12.04
CA ILE A 217 -0.40 9.91 -10.79
C ILE A 217 0.62 10.98 -10.45
N VAL A 218 0.57 11.49 -9.22
CA VAL A 218 1.66 12.26 -8.61
C VAL A 218 2.34 11.37 -7.58
N PHE A 219 3.66 11.26 -7.65
CA PHE A 219 4.47 10.46 -6.74
C PHE A 219 5.64 11.27 -6.19
N ARG A 220 5.67 11.41 -4.87
CA ARG A 220 6.71 12.09 -4.11
C ARG A 220 7.50 11.07 -3.30
N TYR A 221 8.82 11.19 -3.31
CA TYR A 221 9.73 10.29 -2.60
C TYR A 221 11.11 10.93 -2.40
N LEU A 222 11.98 10.31 -1.61
CA LEU A 222 13.37 10.73 -1.49
C LEU A 222 14.25 10.11 -2.57
N GLU A 223 15.02 10.94 -3.26
CA GLU A 223 16.06 10.53 -4.21
C GLU A 223 17.40 11.10 -3.77
N ARG A 224 18.47 10.34 -4.00
CA ARG A 224 19.83 10.83 -3.78
C ARG A 224 20.28 11.70 -4.95
N ASP A 225 20.62 12.94 -4.65
CA ASP A 225 21.21 13.86 -5.61
C ASP A 225 22.61 13.39 -6.04
N GLY A 226 22.81 13.21 -7.35
CA GLY A 226 24.08 12.71 -7.89
C GLY A 226 25.26 13.67 -7.76
N VAL A 227 25.02 14.96 -7.49
CA VAL A 227 26.07 15.99 -7.41
C VAL A 227 26.46 16.26 -5.95
N THR A 228 25.48 16.49 -5.09
CA THR A 228 25.66 16.82 -3.67
C THR A 228 25.73 15.58 -2.78
N GLY A 229 25.25 14.44 -3.28
CA GLY A 229 25.18 13.18 -2.53
C GLY A 229 24.12 13.16 -1.43
N GLN A 230 23.34 14.23 -1.27
CA GLN A 230 22.29 14.37 -0.26
C GLN A 230 20.98 13.73 -0.74
N TRP A 231 20.18 13.26 0.21
CA TRP A 231 18.81 12.85 -0.07
C TRP A 231 17.92 14.09 -0.16
N GLN A 232 17.04 14.14 -1.15
CA GLN A 232 16.12 15.25 -1.33
C GLN A 232 14.75 14.75 -1.77
N SER A 233 13.70 15.50 -1.40
CA SER A 233 12.34 15.26 -1.88
C SER A 233 12.26 15.57 -3.37
N VAL A 234 11.78 14.61 -4.14
CA VAL A 234 11.47 14.77 -5.56
C VAL A 234 10.02 14.43 -5.81
N GLU A 235 9.43 15.07 -6.82
CA GLU A 235 8.09 14.78 -7.27
C GLU A 235 8.08 14.51 -8.77
N GLU A 236 7.39 13.44 -9.14
CA GLU A 236 7.18 13.06 -10.52
C GLU A 236 5.70 12.87 -10.77
N ALA A 237 5.28 13.20 -11.99
CA ALA A 237 3.94 12.90 -12.47
C ALA A 237 3.97 12.02 -13.71
N ALA A 238 2.93 11.20 -13.84
CA ALA A 238 2.73 10.33 -14.98
C ALA A 238 1.27 10.33 -15.40
N GLU A 239 1.05 10.40 -16.71
CA GLU A 239 -0.26 10.19 -17.34
C GLU A 239 -0.44 8.70 -17.64
N VAL A 240 -1.57 8.14 -17.23
CA VAL A 240 -1.92 6.72 -17.34
C VAL A 240 -3.03 6.56 -18.36
N GLN A 241 -2.63 6.29 -19.60
CA GLN A 241 -3.57 5.94 -20.67
C GLN A 241 -3.88 4.44 -20.63
N ALA A 242 -5.15 4.08 -20.86
CA ALA A 242 -5.67 2.72 -20.67
C ALA A 242 -4.96 1.63 -21.52
N GLU A 243 -4.29 1.99 -22.62
CA GLU A 243 -3.73 1.03 -23.58
C GLU A 243 -2.19 1.12 -23.75
N SER A 244 -1.53 2.18 -23.28
CA SER A 244 -0.09 2.41 -23.52
C SER A 244 0.80 1.78 -22.45
N GLU A 245 1.58 0.75 -22.78
CA GLU A 245 2.60 0.21 -21.85
C GLU A 245 3.70 1.24 -21.51
N ASP A 246 3.90 2.23 -22.39
CA ASP A 246 4.85 3.32 -22.18
C ASP A 246 4.22 4.40 -21.30
N VAL A 247 4.61 4.41 -20.03
CA VAL A 247 4.31 5.51 -19.10
C VAL A 247 5.55 6.36 -18.90
N CYS A 248 5.46 7.63 -19.26
CA CYS A 248 6.52 8.61 -19.08
C CYS A 248 6.35 9.33 -17.74
N TRP A 249 7.24 9.04 -16.80
CA TRP A 249 7.39 9.81 -15.57
C TRP A 249 8.17 11.09 -15.85
N LYS A 250 7.58 12.24 -15.49
CA LYS A 250 8.20 13.55 -15.65
C LYS A 250 8.39 14.18 -14.28
N ARG A 251 9.63 14.59 -13.97
CA ARG A 251 9.91 15.40 -12.79
C ARG A 251 9.19 16.74 -12.89
N GLN A 252 8.60 17.17 -11.79
CA GLN A 252 7.92 18.46 -11.66
C GLN A 252 8.32 19.14 -10.34
N PRO A 253 8.13 20.47 -10.21
CA PRO A 253 8.30 21.14 -8.93
C PRO A 253 7.38 20.55 -7.87
N LEU A 254 7.81 20.54 -6.60
CA LEU A 254 6.97 20.07 -5.49
C LEU A 254 5.68 20.91 -5.42
N ILE A 255 4.53 20.25 -5.49
CA ILE A 255 3.22 20.90 -5.33
C ILE A 255 2.95 21.21 -3.85
N GLY A 256 2.08 22.19 -3.58
CA GLY A 256 1.61 22.53 -2.24
C GLY A 256 2.66 23.26 -1.41
N SER A 257 2.79 22.90 -0.13
CA SER A 257 3.80 23.51 0.75
C SER A 257 5.22 22.99 0.48
N GLY A 258 5.38 21.96 -0.35
CA GLY A 258 6.62 21.21 -0.52
C GLY A 258 6.97 20.30 0.67
N GLY A 259 6.15 20.29 1.72
CA GLY A 259 6.25 19.42 2.89
C GLY A 259 5.60 18.05 2.66
N LEU A 260 4.73 17.60 3.57
CA LEU A 260 3.91 16.40 3.33
C LEU A 260 2.72 16.72 2.43
N LEU A 261 2.52 15.94 1.37
CA LEU A 261 1.29 16.00 0.57
C LEU A 261 0.06 15.78 1.43
N MET A 262 0.13 14.88 2.41
CA MET A 262 -0.97 14.66 3.34
C MET A 262 -1.30 15.92 4.15
N ALA A 263 -0.29 16.68 4.59
CA ALA A 263 -0.53 17.91 5.35
C ALA A 263 -1.23 18.98 4.50
N ASP A 264 -0.87 19.08 3.22
CA ASP A 264 -1.49 20.03 2.28
C ASP A 264 -3.00 19.75 2.12
N LEU A 265 -3.40 18.47 2.04
CA LEU A 265 -4.81 18.08 1.98
C LEU A 265 -5.60 18.51 3.24
N TYR A 266 -5.01 18.36 4.42
CA TYR A 266 -5.65 18.80 5.68
C TYR A 266 -5.80 20.33 5.79
N THR A 267 -4.84 21.08 5.25
CA THR A 267 -4.93 22.55 5.23
C THR A 267 -5.97 23.06 4.23
N ALA A 268 -6.15 22.36 3.10
CA ALA A 268 -7.18 22.69 2.11
C ALA A 268 -8.60 22.54 2.70
N GLU A 269 -8.86 21.48 3.48
CA GLU A 269 -10.15 21.28 4.15
C GLU A 269 -10.44 22.35 5.21
N SER A 270 -9.40 22.84 5.89
CA SER A 270 -9.52 23.88 6.93
C SER A 270 -9.84 25.27 6.36
N SER A 271 -9.70 25.46 5.05
CA SER A 271 -9.92 26.73 4.34
C SER A 271 -11.32 26.83 3.71
N ILE A 272 -12.18 25.81 3.89
CA ILE A 272 -13.52 25.70 3.30
C ILE A 272 -14.63 25.97 4.34
N VAL A 273 -14.31 26.54 5.51
CA VAL A 273 -15.29 26.93 6.54
C VAL A 273 -15.40 28.45 6.66
#